data_AF-A0A0F9CSZ9-F1
#
_entry.id   AF-A0A0F9CSZ9-F1
#
_cell.length_a   1.000
_cell.length_b   1.000
_cell.length_c   1.000
_cell.angle_alpha   90.00
_cell.angle_beta   90.00
_cell.angle_gamma   90.00
#
_symmetry.space_group_name_H-M   'P 1'
#
loop_
_entity.id
_entity.type
_entity.pdbx_description
1 polymer ?
#
loop_
_entity_poly.entity_id
_entity_poly.type
_entity_poly.pdbx_seq_one_letter_code
_entity_poly.pdbx_strand_id
1 'polypeptide(L)'
;GGAGTSFPIASIANSPGSPGVQAQITTTGSHGLAAGDIVSLTNLSAGTNAGIHVVLAPIAATTFEITSANSTNATGTMDQAATLEADAIAAGSYYFAYSLSAAPVGANETFDFELRQNAVTITGSRTRRKFGAGTDFGSTTGVGIIDIASGDKVSFALSNEDSAANLTLRNVTIVLIRL
;
A
#
# COMPACT_ATOMS: atom_id res chain seq x y z
N GLY A 1 -10.68 -5.84 7.48
CA GLY A 1 -9.57 -5.88 8.44
C GLY A 1 -9.32 -4.50 9.03
N GLY A 2 -8.56 -4.43 10.12
CA GLY A 2 -8.22 -3.19 10.83
C GLY A 2 -7.32 -2.28 9.99
N ALA A 3 -7.94 -1.44 9.16
CA ALA A 3 -7.25 -0.47 8.31
C ALA A 3 -6.15 0.29 9.07
N GLY A 4 -4.94 0.33 8.52
CA GLY A 4 -3.80 1.01 9.14
C GLY A 4 -3.13 0.24 10.28
N THR A 5 -3.48 -1.03 10.51
CA THR A 5 -2.80 -1.86 11.51
C THR A 5 -1.53 -2.48 10.93
N SER A 6 -0.44 -2.37 11.70
CA SER A 6 0.86 -2.94 11.40
C SER A 6 1.07 -4.25 12.16
N PHE A 7 1.62 -5.26 11.50
CA PHE A 7 1.95 -6.55 12.09
C PHE A 7 3.39 -6.94 11.74
N PRO A 8 4.19 -7.39 12.73
CA PRO A 8 5.47 -8.02 12.43
C PRO A 8 5.26 -9.32 11.62
N ILE A 9 6.13 -9.52 10.62
CA ILE A 9 6.22 -10.76 9.84
C ILE A 9 7.16 -11.71 10.57
N ALA A 10 6.65 -12.89 10.92
CA ALA A 10 7.40 -13.97 11.55
C ALA A 10 8.20 -14.79 10.51
N SER A 11 7.63 -15.01 9.33
CA SER A 11 8.29 -15.76 8.26
C SER A 11 7.64 -15.52 6.89
N ILE A 12 8.42 -15.78 5.84
CA ILE A 12 7.95 -15.86 4.46
C ILE A 12 8.39 -17.19 3.87
N ALA A 13 7.45 -17.94 3.30
CA ALA A 13 7.69 -19.26 2.73
C ALA A 13 7.09 -19.39 1.33
N ASN A 14 7.45 -20.44 0.60
CA ASN A 14 6.71 -20.79 -0.62
C ASN A 14 5.29 -21.17 -0.23
N SER A 15 4.31 -20.74 -1.01
CA SER A 15 2.99 -21.35 -0.96
C SER A 15 3.13 -22.85 -1.29
N PRO A 16 2.66 -23.76 -0.43
CA PRO A 16 2.71 -25.20 -0.71
C PRO A 16 1.96 -25.59 -1.99
N GLY A 17 0.90 -24.85 -2.34
CA GLY A 17 0.06 -25.12 -3.51
C GLY A 17 0.54 -24.45 -4.80
N SER A 18 1.47 -23.49 -4.71
CA SER A 18 2.03 -22.79 -5.88
C SER A 18 3.49 -22.36 -5.66
N PRO A 19 4.43 -23.31 -5.46
CA PRO A 19 5.83 -22.99 -5.19
C PRO A 19 6.46 -22.18 -6.32
N GLY A 20 7.26 -21.17 -5.96
CA GLY A 20 7.94 -20.30 -6.94
C GLY A 20 7.05 -19.27 -7.63
N VAL A 21 5.73 -19.28 -7.38
CA VAL A 21 4.77 -18.30 -7.93
C VAL A 21 4.11 -17.49 -6.82
N GLN A 22 3.84 -18.14 -5.69
CA GLN A 22 3.17 -17.52 -4.54
C GLN A 22 4.01 -17.66 -3.28
N ALA A 23 3.92 -16.63 -2.44
CA ALA A 23 4.57 -16.57 -1.14
C ALA A 23 3.48 -16.62 -0.06
N GLN A 24 3.72 -17.45 0.93
CA GLN A 24 2.96 -17.50 2.16
C GLN A 24 3.63 -16.61 3.20
N ILE A 25 2.89 -15.67 3.75
CA ILE A 25 3.35 -14.73 4.77
C ILE A 25 2.73 -15.15 6.10
N THR A 26 3.56 -15.32 7.13
CA THR A 26 3.10 -15.56 8.49
C THR A 26 3.41 -14.35 9.37
N THR A 27 2.39 -13.79 10.02
CA THR A 27 2.50 -12.69 10.97
C THR A 27 2.61 -13.19 12.41
N THR A 28 3.15 -12.38 13.32
CA THR A 28 3.26 -12.73 14.74
C THR A 28 1.94 -12.68 15.50
N GLY A 29 0.91 -12.06 14.92
CA GLY A 29 -0.43 -11.93 15.50
C GLY A 29 -1.52 -12.04 14.44
N SER A 30 -2.79 -12.08 14.88
CA SER A 30 -3.90 -12.23 13.94
C SER A 30 -4.11 -10.97 13.10
N HIS A 31 -4.12 -11.12 11.78
CA HIS A 31 -4.14 -9.99 10.85
C HIS A 31 -5.55 -9.58 10.40
N GLY A 32 -6.56 -10.45 10.51
CA GLY A 32 -7.95 -10.14 10.12
C GLY A 32 -8.14 -9.74 8.65
N LEU A 33 -7.28 -10.27 7.77
CA LEU A 33 -7.27 -9.98 6.33
C LEU A 33 -8.26 -10.88 5.60
N ALA A 34 -8.84 -10.35 4.54
CA ALA A 34 -9.63 -11.09 3.57
C ALA A 34 -8.92 -11.13 2.21
N ALA A 35 -9.38 -12.03 1.32
CA ALA A 35 -8.95 -12.02 -0.07
C ALA A 35 -9.24 -10.65 -0.72
N GLY A 36 -8.34 -10.20 -1.58
CA GLY A 36 -8.39 -8.88 -2.21
C GLY A 36 -7.84 -7.74 -1.36
N ASP A 37 -7.64 -7.89 -0.05
CA ASP A 37 -7.09 -6.81 0.78
C ASP A 37 -5.70 -6.38 0.27
N ILE A 38 -5.42 -5.07 0.34
CA ILE A 38 -4.13 -4.51 -0.06
C ILE A 38 -3.22 -4.43 1.16
N VAL A 39 -2.01 -4.95 1.04
CA VAL A 39 -0.98 -4.92 2.10
C VAL A 39 0.35 -4.40 1.55
N SER A 40 1.14 -3.74 2.40
CA SER A 40 2.55 -3.46 2.11
C SER A 40 3.46 -4.33 2.97
N LEU A 41 4.47 -4.93 2.35
CA LEU A 41 5.55 -5.63 3.03
C LEU A 41 6.79 -4.74 2.98
N THR A 42 7.28 -4.32 4.14
CA THR A 42 8.39 -3.38 4.28
C THR A 42 9.39 -3.88 5.32
N ASN A 43 10.58 -3.25 5.37
CA ASN A 43 11.64 -3.59 6.31
C ASN A 43 12.01 -5.08 6.31
N LEU A 44 11.96 -5.72 5.14
CA LEU A 44 12.26 -7.14 5.02
C LEU A 44 13.75 -7.37 5.25
N SER A 45 14.08 -8.37 6.08
CA SER A 45 15.46 -8.74 6.39
C SER A 45 16.20 -9.38 5.20
N ALA A 46 15.45 -9.95 4.26
CA ALA A 46 15.93 -10.63 3.06
C ALA A 46 14.78 -10.78 2.04
N GLY A 47 15.08 -11.34 0.88
CA GLY A 47 14.09 -11.71 -0.13
C GLY A 47 13.61 -10.55 -1.00
N THR A 48 12.72 -10.87 -1.93
CA THR A 48 12.23 -9.99 -3.01
C THR A 48 10.76 -9.63 -2.87
N ASN A 49 10.13 -10.00 -1.75
CA ASN A 49 8.70 -9.83 -1.52
C ASN A 49 8.34 -8.43 -1.02
N ALA A 50 9.30 -7.51 -0.88
CA ALA A 50 9.03 -6.13 -0.47
C ALA A 50 8.15 -5.43 -1.52
N GLY A 51 7.26 -4.56 -1.05
CA GLY A 51 6.34 -3.82 -1.92
C GLY A 51 4.88 -3.97 -1.51
N ILE A 52 3.98 -3.55 -2.39
CA ILE A 52 2.53 -3.54 -2.15
C ILE A 52 1.90 -4.67 -2.94
N HIS A 53 1.05 -5.46 -2.28
CA HIS A 53 0.48 -6.70 -2.79
C HIS A 53 -1.02 -6.77 -2.52
N VAL A 54 -1.69 -7.61 -3.29
CA VAL A 54 -3.06 -8.05 -3.02
C VAL A 54 -3.01 -9.41 -2.32
N VAL A 55 -3.76 -9.55 -1.22
CA VAL A 55 -3.96 -10.82 -0.54
C VAL A 55 -4.75 -11.76 -1.45
N LEU A 56 -4.14 -12.89 -1.82
CA LEU A 56 -4.82 -13.92 -2.60
C LEU A 56 -5.83 -14.69 -1.75
N ALA A 57 -5.36 -15.21 -0.62
CA ALA A 57 -6.16 -16.01 0.28
C ALA A 57 -5.66 -15.87 1.74
N PRO A 58 -6.56 -15.65 2.71
CA PRO A 58 -6.25 -15.92 4.11
C PRO A 58 -6.28 -17.43 4.34
N ILE A 59 -5.18 -17.98 4.86
CA ILE A 59 -5.05 -19.41 5.17
C ILE A 59 -5.45 -19.68 6.62
N ALA A 60 -4.99 -18.81 7.51
CA ALA A 60 -5.24 -18.87 8.93
C ALA A 60 -5.34 -17.45 9.48
N ALA A 61 -5.63 -17.33 10.77
CA ALA A 61 -5.69 -16.03 11.45
C ALA A 61 -4.38 -15.23 11.34
N THR A 62 -3.24 -15.92 11.19
CA THR A 62 -1.87 -15.38 11.17
C THR A 62 -1.14 -15.62 9.84
N THR A 63 -1.81 -16.16 8.84
CA THR A 63 -1.14 -16.62 7.61
C THR A 63 -1.99 -16.32 6.37
N PHE A 64 -1.37 -15.73 5.35
CA PHE A 64 -2.01 -15.40 4.08
C PHE A 64 -1.05 -15.57 2.90
N GLU A 65 -1.58 -15.54 1.68
CA GLU A 65 -0.81 -15.67 0.43
C GLU A 65 -0.84 -14.41 -0.44
N ILE A 66 0.24 -14.20 -1.19
CA ILE A 66 0.38 -13.17 -2.22
C ILE A 66 0.99 -13.74 -3.50
N THR A 67 0.73 -13.10 -4.64
CA THR A 67 1.39 -13.42 -5.92
C THR A 67 2.80 -12.86 -5.95
N SER A 68 3.75 -13.59 -5.37
CA SER A 68 5.15 -13.24 -5.40
C SER A 68 5.99 -14.51 -5.26
N ALA A 69 7.00 -14.68 -6.09
CA ALA A 69 7.95 -15.78 -5.90
C ALA A 69 8.65 -15.59 -4.53
N ASN A 70 8.59 -16.61 -3.68
CA ASN A 70 9.40 -16.58 -2.47
C ASN A 70 10.88 -16.77 -2.85
N SER A 71 11.76 -15.99 -2.22
CA SER A 71 13.20 -16.10 -2.42
C SER A 71 13.98 -16.41 -1.14
N THR A 72 13.42 -16.24 0.07
CA THR A 72 14.07 -16.63 1.35
C THR A 72 13.17 -16.35 2.56
N ASN A 73 13.37 -17.09 3.66
CA ASN A 73 12.66 -16.86 4.92
C ASN A 73 13.06 -15.49 5.51
N ALA A 74 12.18 -14.50 5.37
CA ALA A 74 12.43 -13.14 5.81
C ALA A 74 11.47 -12.73 6.93
N THR A 75 11.96 -11.85 7.81
CA THR A 75 11.13 -11.11 8.77
C THR A 75 10.99 -9.67 8.31
N GLY A 76 10.05 -8.92 8.88
CA GLY A 76 9.81 -7.53 8.53
C GLY A 76 8.47 -7.03 9.05
N THR A 77 7.85 -6.10 8.33
CA THR A 77 6.57 -5.49 8.71
C THR A 77 5.55 -5.63 7.60
N MET A 78 4.31 -5.95 7.97
CA MET A 78 3.15 -5.93 7.10
C MET A 78 2.19 -4.87 7.58
N ASP A 79 1.75 -3.98 6.68
CA ASP A 79 0.73 -2.98 6.97
C ASP A 79 -0.49 -3.20 6.07
N GLN A 80 -1.68 -3.23 6.66
CA GLN A 80 -2.93 -3.27 5.90
C GLN A 80 -3.33 -1.87 5.46
N ALA A 81 -3.49 -1.67 4.15
CA ALA A 81 -3.97 -0.40 3.62
C ALA A 81 -5.43 -0.12 4.01
N ALA A 82 -5.74 1.14 4.31
CA ALA A 82 -7.11 1.61 4.26
C ALA A 82 -7.58 1.61 2.79
N THR A 83 -8.70 0.97 2.51
CA THR A 83 -9.24 0.81 1.16
C THR A 83 -10.68 1.26 1.08
N LEU A 84 -11.02 1.94 -0.01
CA LEU A 84 -12.38 2.07 -0.49
C LEU A 84 -12.66 0.89 -1.41
N GLU A 85 -13.66 0.09 -1.09
CA GLU A 85 -14.12 -1.01 -1.94
C GLU A 85 -15.34 -0.57 -2.73
N ALA A 86 -15.27 -0.69 -4.05
CA ALA A 86 -16.35 -0.32 -4.95
C ALA A 86 -17.43 -1.40 -4.96
N ASP A 87 -18.66 -1.02 -4.62
CA ASP A 87 -19.81 -1.90 -4.81
C ASP A 87 -20.22 -1.97 -6.30
N ALA A 88 -21.25 -2.77 -6.60
CA ALA A 88 -21.73 -2.95 -7.96
C ALA A 88 -22.29 -1.67 -8.61
N ILE A 89 -22.78 -0.72 -7.81
CA ILE A 89 -23.38 0.54 -8.28
C ILE A 89 -22.30 1.60 -8.50
N ALA A 90 -21.17 1.48 -7.80
CA ALA A 90 -19.99 2.32 -7.91
C ALA A 90 -19.13 2.06 -9.17
N ALA A 91 -19.52 1.13 -10.05
CA ALA A 91 -18.82 0.95 -11.31
C ALA A 91 -18.99 2.17 -12.22
N GLY A 92 -17.89 2.68 -12.77
CA GLY A 92 -17.87 3.83 -13.69
C GLY A 92 -16.56 4.60 -13.67
N SER A 93 -16.51 5.71 -14.43
CA SER A 93 -15.38 6.62 -14.46
C SER A 93 -15.51 7.69 -13.38
N TYR A 94 -14.41 7.99 -12.70
CA TYR A 94 -14.34 8.96 -11.61
C TYR A 94 -13.20 9.93 -11.85
N TYR A 95 -13.45 11.22 -11.62
CA TYR A 95 -12.40 12.18 -11.38
C TYR A 95 -11.88 11.99 -9.94
N PHE A 96 -10.57 11.84 -9.79
CA PHE A 96 -9.94 11.87 -8.48
C PHE A 96 -9.20 13.18 -8.27
N ALA A 97 -9.18 13.64 -7.03
CA ALA A 97 -8.25 14.64 -6.56
C ALA A 97 -7.79 14.29 -5.15
N TYR A 98 -6.49 14.41 -4.91
CA TYR A 98 -5.95 14.45 -3.56
C TYR A 98 -5.17 15.73 -3.36
N SER A 99 -5.25 16.29 -2.16
CA SER A 99 -4.42 17.39 -1.71
C SER A 99 -3.99 17.12 -0.28
N LEU A 100 -2.73 17.41 0.01
CA LEU A 100 -2.19 17.20 1.34
C LEU A 100 -1.15 18.26 1.68
N SER A 101 -0.95 18.47 2.97
CA SER A 101 0.22 19.17 3.51
C SER A 101 0.99 18.28 4.46
N ALA A 102 2.31 18.36 4.38
CA ALA A 102 3.20 17.49 5.12
C ALA A 102 4.53 18.18 5.45
N ALA A 103 5.26 17.60 6.39
CA ALA A 103 6.64 17.97 6.70
C ALA A 103 7.49 16.72 6.93
N PRO A 104 8.71 16.66 6.37
CA PRO A 104 9.59 15.51 6.57
C PRO A 104 10.24 15.60 7.94
N VAL A 105 10.50 14.43 8.53
CA VAL A 105 11.31 14.33 9.74
C VAL A 105 12.79 14.54 9.39
N GLY A 106 13.24 13.98 8.25
CA GLY A 106 14.58 14.15 7.70
C GLY A 106 14.69 15.30 6.70
N ALA A 107 15.92 15.76 6.43
CA ALA A 107 16.19 16.69 5.33
C ALA A 107 16.52 15.93 4.03
N ASN A 108 16.28 16.54 2.88
CA ASN A 108 16.60 16.01 1.56
C ASN A 108 15.86 14.72 1.16
N GLU A 109 14.67 14.49 1.71
CA GLU A 109 13.85 13.30 1.44
C GLU A 109 12.89 13.54 0.27
N THR A 110 12.74 12.53 -0.58
CA THR A 110 11.84 12.49 -1.73
C THR A 110 10.71 11.53 -1.47
N PHE A 111 9.48 12.00 -1.58
CA PHE A 111 8.28 11.20 -1.39
C PHE A 111 7.46 11.13 -2.68
N ASP A 112 6.97 9.93 -2.98
CA ASP A 112 5.91 9.69 -3.95
C ASP A 112 4.56 9.62 -3.25
N PHE A 113 3.58 10.28 -3.86
CA PHE A 113 2.18 10.32 -3.44
C PHE A 113 1.33 9.82 -4.58
N GLU A 114 0.53 8.79 -4.38
CA GLU A 114 -0.20 8.16 -5.48
C GLU A 114 -1.48 7.46 -5.03
N LEU A 115 -2.41 7.30 -5.96
CA LEU A 115 -3.53 6.38 -5.77
C LEU A 115 -3.16 5.02 -6.38
N ARG A 116 -3.66 3.96 -5.74
CA ARG A 116 -3.56 2.60 -6.23
C ARG A 116 -4.93 1.97 -6.36
N GLN A 117 -5.11 1.16 -7.39
CA GLN A 117 -6.25 0.31 -7.63
C GLN A 117 -5.75 -1.13 -7.63
N ASN A 118 -6.26 -1.96 -6.73
CA ASN A 118 -5.86 -3.37 -6.59
C ASN A 118 -4.32 -3.54 -6.51
N ALA A 119 -3.68 -2.76 -5.63
CA ALA A 119 -2.23 -2.66 -5.46
C ALA A 119 -1.42 -2.08 -6.65
N VAL A 120 -2.06 -1.78 -7.77
CA VAL A 120 -1.40 -1.18 -8.96
C VAL A 120 -1.52 0.34 -8.91
N THR A 121 -0.43 1.06 -9.18
CA THR A 121 -0.45 2.51 -9.29
C THR A 121 -1.32 2.96 -10.45
N ILE A 122 -2.29 3.84 -10.19
CA ILE A 122 -3.12 4.46 -11.23
C ILE A 122 -2.23 5.42 -12.03
N THR A 123 -2.18 5.22 -13.35
CA THR A 123 -1.37 6.04 -14.25
C THR A 123 -1.74 7.52 -14.11
N GLY A 124 -0.72 8.38 -13.95
CA GLY A 124 -0.92 9.82 -13.78
C GLY A 124 -1.35 10.26 -12.38
N SER A 125 -1.63 9.33 -11.45
CA SER A 125 -1.94 9.71 -10.06
C SER A 125 -0.71 10.04 -9.22
N ARG A 126 0.49 9.64 -9.67
CA ARG A 126 1.73 9.85 -8.93
C ARG A 126 2.22 11.28 -9.03
N THR A 127 2.41 11.90 -7.87
CA THR A 127 3.15 13.16 -7.74
C THR A 127 4.36 12.93 -6.86
N ARG A 128 5.51 13.47 -7.27
CA ARG A 128 6.77 13.37 -6.52
C ARG A 128 7.15 14.72 -5.93
N ARG A 129 7.58 14.75 -4.67
CA ARG A 129 8.10 15.96 -4.04
C ARG A 129 9.35 15.66 -3.22
N LYS A 130 10.41 16.44 -3.46
CA LYS A 130 11.59 16.50 -2.61
C LYS A 130 11.46 17.63 -1.60
N PHE A 131 11.74 17.36 -0.33
CA PHE A 131 11.81 18.36 0.73
C PHE A 131 13.26 18.64 1.08
N GLY A 132 13.68 19.89 0.94
CA GLY A 132 15.11 20.26 1.08
C GLY A 132 15.62 20.25 2.52
N ALA A 133 14.76 20.55 3.49
CA ALA A 133 15.12 20.63 4.89
C ALA A 133 14.14 19.84 5.77
N GLY A 134 14.64 19.34 6.91
CA GLY A 134 13.77 18.78 7.95
C GLY A 134 12.80 19.86 8.42
N THR A 135 11.56 19.47 8.75
CA THR A 135 10.47 20.38 9.15
C THR A 135 9.99 21.38 8.08
N ASP A 136 10.49 21.27 6.84
CA ASP A 136 9.94 22.05 5.71
C ASP A 136 8.47 21.70 5.47
N PHE A 137 7.62 22.70 5.31
CA PHE A 137 6.19 22.48 5.06
C PHE A 137 5.92 22.57 3.57
N GLY A 138 5.42 21.47 3.02
CA GLY A 138 5.08 21.37 1.61
C GLY A 138 3.65 20.90 1.44
N SER A 139 3.06 21.30 0.33
CA SER A 139 1.83 20.72 -0.18
C SER A 139 2.09 19.94 -1.45
N THR A 140 1.30 18.89 -1.64
CA THR A 140 1.26 18.09 -2.86
C THR A 140 -0.18 17.92 -3.28
N THR A 141 -0.44 17.91 -4.58
CA THR A 141 -1.76 17.68 -5.15
C THR A 141 -1.62 16.82 -6.38
N GLY A 142 -2.52 15.86 -6.55
CA GLY A 142 -2.63 15.07 -7.76
C GLY A 142 -4.09 14.94 -8.17
N VAL A 143 -4.32 14.93 -9.47
CA VAL A 143 -5.66 14.87 -10.08
C VAL A 143 -5.62 13.95 -11.29
N GLY A 144 -6.76 13.37 -11.65
CA GLY A 144 -6.86 12.56 -12.84
C GLY A 144 -8.19 11.84 -12.94
N ILE A 145 -8.25 10.85 -13.83
CA ILE A 145 -9.42 10.00 -14.03
C ILE A 145 -9.03 8.57 -13.72
N ILE A 146 -9.94 7.84 -13.09
CA ILE A 146 -9.84 6.41 -12.81
C ILE A 146 -11.14 5.74 -13.24
N ASP A 147 -11.03 4.61 -13.93
CA ASP A 147 -12.16 3.73 -14.17
C ASP A 147 -12.22 2.68 -13.05
N ILE A 148 -13.36 2.60 -12.37
CA ILE A 148 -13.61 1.70 -11.25
C ILE A 148 -14.60 0.64 -11.70
N ALA A 149 -14.26 -0.63 -11.51
CA ALA A 149 -15.16 -1.76 -11.65
C ALA A 149 -15.69 -2.22 -10.27
N SER A 150 -16.77 -3.00 -10.28
CA SER A 150 -17.29 -3.63 -9.07
C SER A 150 -16.23 -4.51 -8.42
N GLY A 151 -16.04 -4.36 -7.12
CA GLY A 151 -15.07 -5.09 -6.31
C GLY A 151 -13.65 -4.51 -6.32
N ASP A 152 -13.39 -3.47 -7.11
CA ASP A 152 -12.08 -2.81 -7.08
C ASP A 152 -11.83 -2.14 -5.73
N LYS A 153 -10.59 -2.24 -5.27
CA LYS A 153 -10.13 -1.59 -4.05
C LYS A 153 -9.18 -0.46 -4.39
N VAL A 154 -9.55 0.74 -3.95
CA VAL A 154 -8.75 1.95 -4.13
C VAL A 154 -8.10 2.35 -2.80
N SER A 155 -6.81 2.63 -2.83
CA SER A 155 -6.05 3.13 -1.68
C SER A 155 -5.15 4.29 -2.07
N PHE A 156 -4.75 5.07 -1.07
CA PHE A 156 -3.72 6.09 -1.21
C PHE A 156 -2.42 5.57 -0.61
N ALA A 157 -1.33 5.71 -1.35
CA ALA A 157 -0.01 5.26 -0.94
C ALA A 157 0.95 6.44 -0.86
N LEU A 158 1.84 6.35 0.13
CA LEU A 158 2.96 7.24 0.32
C LEU A 158 4.23 6.41 0.47
N SER A 159 5.24 6.69 -0.34
CA SER A 159 6.54 6.04 -0.26
C SER A 159 7.65 7.06 -0.14
N ASN A 160 8.63 6.78 0.74
CA ASN A 160 9.91 7.46 0.73
C ASN A 160 10.82 6.75 -0.28
N GLU A 161 11.42 7.52 -1.18
CA GLU A 161 12.26 7.02 -2.27
C GLU A 161 13.76 7.15 -1.98
N ASP A 162 14.14 7.82 -0.89
CA ASP A 162 15.54 8.10 -0.54
C ASP A 162 16.01 7.28 0.67
N SER A 163 15.20 7.21 1.73
CA SER A 163 15.60 6.57 3.00
C SER A 163 14.42 5.99 3.79
N ALA A 164 14.67 5.60 5.04
CA ALA A 164 13.64 5.18 6.00
C ALA A 164 13.05 6.36 6.82
N ALA A 165 13.34 7.61 6.44
CA ALA A 165 12.82 8.77 7.15
C ALA A 165 11.31 8.89 6.99
N ASN A 166 10.65 9.37 8.05
CA ASN A 166 9.20 9.52 8.09
C ASN A 166 8.75 10.87 7.51
N LEU A 167 7.48 10.89 7.08
CA LEU A 167 6.76 12.10 6.74
C LEU A 167 5.60 12.30 7.73
N THR A 168 5.48 13.49 8.29
CA THR A 168 4.33 13.88 9.10
C THR A 168 3.27 14.49 8.22
N LEU A 169 2.15 13.79 8.02
CA LEU A 169 0.96 14.32 7.36
C LEU A 169 0.20 15.23 8.31
N ARG A 170 -0.18 16.43 7.85
CA ARG A 170 -0.92 17.42 8.66
C ARG A 170 -2.37 17.50 8.24
N ASN A 171 -2.61 17.69 6.95
CA ASN A 171 -3.92 17.71 6.34
C ASN A 171 -3.90 16.80 5.12
N VAL A 172 -4.96 16.03 4.93
CA VAL A 172 -5.15 15.18 3.76
C VAL A 172 -6.61 15.27 3.35
N THR A 173 -6.85 15.49 2.07
CA THR A 173 -8.17 15.39 1.44
C THR A 173 -8.00 14.52 0.20
N ILE A 174 -8.86 13.51 0.08
CA ILE A 174 -8.92 12.64 -1.08
C ILE A 174 -10.39 12.53 -1.46
N VAL A 175 -10.70 12.84 -2.71
CA VAL A 175 -12.07 12.81 -3.23
C VAL A 175 -12.11 12.03 -4.54
N LEU A 176 -13.22 11.30 -4.70
CA LEU A 176 -13.61 10.65 -5.94
C LEU A 176 -14.97 11.23 -6.34
N ILE A 177 -15.06 11.75 -7.56
CA ILE A 177 -16.25 12.40 -8.10
C ILE A 177 -16.65 11.64 -9.35
N ARG A 178 -17.84 11.06 -9.35
CA ARG A 178 -18.37 10.33 -10.51
C ARG A 178 -18.55 11.28 -11.69
N LEU A 179 -18.13 10.84 -12.88
CA LEU A 179 -18.28 11.56 -14.15
C LEU A 179 -19.61 11.24 -14.84
#